data_AF-A0A252E2U6-F1
#
_entry.id   AF-A0A252E2U6-F1
#
_cell.length_a   1.000
_cell.length_b   1.000
_cell.length_c   1.000
_cell.angle_alpha   90.00
_cell.angle_beta   90.00
_cell.angle_gamma   90.00
#
_symmetry.space_group_name_H-M   'P 1'
#
loop_
_entity.id
_entity.type
_entity.pdbx_description
1 polymer ?
#
loop_
_entity_poly.entity_id
_entity_poly.type
_entity_poly.pdbx_seq_one_letter_code
_entity_poly.pdbx_strand_id
1 'polypeptide(L)' 'MRKPLHGQRKKDLTLTLSPEGLEKLEAKAKALGVSKSELIEQIARDQISSVSEQQLLGECSTI' A
#
# COMPACT_ATOMS: atom_id res chain seq x y z
N MET A 1 -2.02 5.56 -17.76
CA MET A 1 -2.85 4.78 -16.80
C MET A 1 -2.53 3.31 -16.96
N ARG A 2 -2.09 2.62 -15.89
CA ARG A 2 -1.83 1.18 -15.90
C ARG A 2 -3.16 0.43 -16.02
N LYS A 3 -3.28 -0.52 -16.95
CA LYS A 3 -4.49 -1.34 -17.07
C LYS A 3 -4.64 -2.19 -15.80
N PRO A 4 -5.84 -2.28 -15.21
CA PRO A 4 -6.05 -3.18 -14.09
C PRO A 4 -5.78 -4.62 -14.55
N LEU A 5 -5.08 -5.39 -13.71
CA LEU A 5 -4.86 -6.80 -13.92
C LEU A 5 -6.24 -7.49 -14.01
N HIS A 6 -6.43 -8.36 -15.00
CA HIS A 6 -7.73 -9.01 -15.23
C HIS A 6 -8.30 -9.64 -13.94
N GLY A 7 -9.57 -9.38 -13.65
CA GLY A 7 -10.26 -9.89 -12.46
C GLY A 7 -10.27 -8.96 -11.23
N GLN A 8 -9.54 -7.83 -11.25
CA GLN A 8 -9.56 -6.88 -10.14
C GLN A 8 -10.84 -6.02 -10.14
N ARG A 9 -11.81 -6.37 -9.30
CA ARG A 9 -12.99 -5.52 -9.03
C ARG A 9 -12.62 -4.45 -8.00
N LYS A 10 -12.26 -3.25 -8.46
CA LYS A 10 -12.10 -2.10 -7.58
C LYS A 10 -13.47 -1.53 -7.22
N LYS A 11 -13.69 -1.25 -5.94
CA LYS A 11 -14.83 -0.48 -5.45
C LYS A 11 -14.31 0.85 -4.93
N ASP A 12 -14.99 1.93 -5.28
CA ASP A 12 -14.66 3.25 -4.76
C ASP A 12 -15.25 3.39 -3.35
N LEU A 13 -14.42 3.85 -2.42
CA LEU A 13 -14.77 4.06 -1.02
C LEU A 13 -14.34 5.46 -0.61
N THR A 14 -15.18 6.15 0.15
CA THR A 14 -14.83 7.44 0.76
C THR A 14 -14.48 7.20 2.22
N LEU A 15 -13.29 7.64 2.64
CA LEU A 15 -12.80 7.51 4.00
C LEU A 15 -12.75 8.88 4.67
N THR A 16 -13.16 8.95 5.92
CA THR A 16 -13.00 10.14 6.76
C THR A 16 -11.84 9.91 7.71
N LEU A 17 -10.87 10.81 7.68
CA LEU A 17 -9.66 10.76 8.51
C LEU A 17 -9.58 12.04 9.35
N SER A 18 -8.86 11.96 10.47
CA SER A 18 -8.45 13.18 11.18
C SER A 18 -7.50 14.01 10.32
N PRO A 19 -7.41 15.34 10.52
CA PRO A 19 -6.48 16.19 9.78
C PRO A 19 -5.03 15.71 9.87
N GLU A 20 -4.58 15.38 11.09
CA GLU A 20 -3.24 14.83 11.34
C GLU A 20 -3.01 13.49 10.62
N GLY A 21 -4.04 12.66 10.53
CA GLY A 21 -3.98 11.38 9.81
C GLY A 21 -3.81 11.57 8.31
N LEU A 22 -4.48 12.57 7.74
CA LEU A 22 -4.35 12.93 6.33
C LEU A 22 -2.95 13.46 6.00
N GLU A 23 -2.39 14.32 6.86
CA GLU A 23 -1.03 14.85 6.69
C GLU A 23 0.03 13.74 6.72
N LYS A 24 -0.07 12.81 7.68
CA LYS A 24 0.83 11.65 7.77
C LYS A 24 0.73 10.76 6.53
N LEU A 25 -0.50 10.54 6.03
CA LEU A 25 -0.73 9.76 4.82
C LEU A 25 -0.08 10.43 3.60
N GLU A 26 -0.24 11.75 3.46
CA GLU A 26 0.35 12.53 2.37
C GLU A 26 1.87 12.54 2.40
N ALA A 27 2.45 12.76 3.59
CA ALA A 27 3.90 12.71 3.77
C ALA A 27 4.46 11.34 3.39
N LYS A 28 3.81 10.25 3.83
CA LYS A 28 4.24 8.87 3.55
C LYS A 28 4.08 8.51 2.06
N ALA A 29 2.96 8.89 1.45
CA ALA A 29 2.72 8.67 0.02
C ALA A 29 3.76 9.40 -0.84
N LYS A 30 4.06 10.66 -0.49
CA LYS A 30 5.10 11.47 -1.15
C LYS A 30 6.49 10.85 -0.99
N ALA A 31 6.84 10.38 0.19
CA ALA A 31 8.14 9.74 0.45
C ALA A 31 8.33 8.45 -0.36
N LEU A 32 7.25 7.68 -0.56
CA LEU A 32 7.26 6.43 -1.31
C LEU A 32 7.04 6.62 -2.83
N GLY A 33 6.72 7.84 -3.28
CA GLY A 33 6.45 8.13 -4.69
C GLY A 33 5.18 7.47 -5.24
N VAL A 34 4.24 7.09 -4.38
CA VAL A 34 2.97 6.42 -4.74
C VAL A 34 1.77 7.33 -4.50
N SER A 35 0.62 6.98 -5.07
CA SER A 35 -0.62 7.71 -4.80
C SER A 35 -1.18 7.40 -3.40
N LYS A 36 -1.98 8.32 -2.83
CA LYS A 36 -2.66 8.09 -1.53
C LYS A 36 -3.52 6.83 -1.52
N SER A 37 -4.30 6.61 -2.58
CA SER A 37 -5.16 5.44 -2.72
C SER A 37 -4.35 4.15 -2.85
N GLU A 38 -3.25 4.17 -3.59
CA GLU A 38 -2.33 3.03 -3.69
C GLU A 38 -1.69 2.70 -2.34
N LEU A 39 -1.26 3.71 -1.57
CA LEU A 39 -0.74 3.50 -0.23
C LEU A 39 -1.80 2.88 0.70
N ILE A 40 -3.05 3.34 0.65
CA ILE A 40 -4.16 2.75 1.41
C ILE A 40 -4.46 1.31 0.97
N GLU A 41 -4.44 1.03 -0.35
CA GLU A 41 -4.60 -0.32 -0.87
C GLU A 41 -3.48 -1.26 -0.40
N GLN A 42 -2.23 -0.77 -0.33
CA GLN A 42 -1.09 -1.52 0.19
C GLN A 42 -1.23 -1.79 1.70
N ILE A 43 -1.64 -0.78 2.47
CA ILE A 43 -1.93 -0.93 3.92
C ILE A 43 -3.03 -1.96 4.13
N ALA A 44 -4.16 -1.83 3.44
CA ALA A 44 -5.33 -2.67 3.64
C ALA A 44 -5.12 -4.14 3.20
N ARG A 45 -4.10 -4.41 2.39
CA ARG A 45 -3.72 -5.76 1.95
C ARG A 45 -2.56 -6.35 2.75
N ASP A 46 -2.14 -5.70 3.84
CA ASP A 46 -0.92 -6.02 4.59
C ASP A 46 0.34 -6.14 3.69
N GLN A 47 0.35 -5.43 2.55
CA GLN A 47 1.51 -5.40 1.65
C GLN A 47 2.57 -4.41 2.10
N ILE A 48 2.29 -3.64 3.16
CA ILE A 48 3.33 -3.00 3.97
C ILE A 48 3.77 -4.02 5.02
N SER A 49 4.29 -5.16 4.57
CA SER A 49 5.00 -6.05 5.48
C SER A 49 6.11 -5.23 6.12
N SER A 50 6.07 -5.17 7.45
CA SER A 50 7.25 -4.84 8.23
C SER A 50 8.43 -5.66 7.70
N VAL A 51 9.62 -5.08 7.64
CA VAL A 51 10.84 -5.78 7.17
C VAL A 51 11.04 -7.13 7.88
N SER A 52 10.46 -7.32 9.08
CA SER A 52 10.43 -8.58 9.83
C SER A 52 9.58 -9.71 9.22
N GLU A 53 8.52 -9.43 8.45
CA GLU A 53 7.70 -10.50 7.85
C GLU A 53 8.33 -11.10 6.60
N GLN A 54 9.14 -10.32 5.87
CA GLN A 54 9.91 -10.83 4.72
C GLN A 54 10.99 -11.83 5.15
N GLN A 55 11.47 -11.77 6.39
CA GLN A 55 12.41 -12.76 6.93
C GLN A 55 11.74 -14.09 7.32
N LEU A 56 10.42 -14.11 7.51
CA LEU A 56 9.70 -15.31 7.96
C LEU A 56 9.22 -16.18 6.79
N LEU A 57 9.09 -15.61 5.59
CA LEU A 57 8.56 -16.27 4.40
C LEU A 57 9.64 -16.85 3.46
N GLY A 58 10.79 -17.21 4.02
CA GLY A 58 11.80 -18.02 3.35
C GLY A 58 12.53 -17.27 2.24
N GLU A 59 13.80 -16.96 2.49
CA GLU A 59 14.74 -16.58 1.45
C GLU A 59 14.70 -17.61 0.31
N CYS A 60 14.16 -17.24 -0.85
CA CYS A 60 14.60 -17.87 -2.09
C CYS A 60 16.01 -17.35 -2.39
N SER A 61 17.02 -17.93 -1.74
CA SER A 61 18.36 -17.98 -2.30
C SER A 61 18.27 -18.66 -3.67
N THR A 62 18.22 -17.85 -4.72
CA THR A 62 18.55 -18.32 -6.06
C THR A 62 19.99 -17.87 -6.34
N ILE A 63 20.89 -18.85 -6.23
CA ILE A 63 22.16 -18.88 -6.99
C ILE A 63 21.82 -18.86 -8.47
#